data_AF-A0A0C2GB97-F1
#
_entry.id   AF-A0A0C2GB97-F1
#
_cell.length_a   1.000
_cell.length_b   1.000
_cell.length_c   1.000
_cell.angle_alpha   90.00
_cell.angle_beta   90.00
_cell.angle_gamma   90.00
#
_symmetry.space_group_name_H-M   'P 1'
#
loop_
_entity.id
_entity.type
_entity.pdbx_description
1 polymer ?
#
loop_
_entity_poly.entity_id
_entity_poly.type
_entity_poly.pdbx_seq_one_letter_code
_entity_poly.pdbx_strand_id
1 'polypeptide(L)'
;MYLGNFSYLHELAIVDELVLQSKFPQNLEFAEDPDVENFIMNTLKFLCLHCGSLSNARREHRGFLIWIQESMMVPKLWARLRPDFVQVGELASLLLLHCISFPSGEEAFWRVVHRDFACADWKTRFDSVGKAYVMAHVIKLAPVKGNKVVQTALSALFYHFVTSLHDPNPTVAQRAIIALRALPTQTLKVEKLVPFLGVAVNVRSYACSLQMMCFCFESQFDSCILDRPIIINAIRVLTTQIPDETMLTFDFFIQRFETLVLESQLCNQSEETVFVQGKCTQVRASM
;
A
#
# COMPACT_ATOMS: atom_id res chain seq x y z
N MET A 1 -35.16 -12.32 41.03
CA MET A 1 -35.75 -12.36 39.67
C MET A 1 -35.66 -10.95 39.11
N TYR A 2 -34.95 -10.58 38.06
CA TYR A 2 -34.11 -11.25 37.07
C TYR A 2 -32.92 -10.28 36.83
N LEU A 3 -31.75 -10.58 37.40
CA LEU A 3 -30.49 -10.01 36.93
C LEU A 3 -29.81 -11.11 36.12
N GLY A 4 -30.41 -11.41 34.97
CA GLY A 4 -29.95 -12.43 34.05
C GLY A 4 -29.30 -11.78 32.83
N ASN A 5 -27.99 -11.99 32.69
CA ASN A 5 -27.34 -12.18 31.40
C ASN A 5 -27.27 -11.00 30.40
N PHE A 6 -26.80 -9.83 30.83
CA PHE A 6 -26.25 -8.84 29.89
C PHE A 6 -25.03 -9.37 29.11
N SER A 7 -24.27 -10.30 29.68
CA SER A 7 -23.10 -10.93 29.06
C SER A 7 -23.47 -11.78 27.83
N TYR A 8 -24.57 -12.54 27.92
CA TYR A 8 -25.03 -13.41 26.81
C TYR A 8 -25.57 -12.60 25.62
N LEU A 9 -26.25 -11.48 25.88
CA LEU A 9 -26.74 -10.61 24.81
C LEU A 9 -25.59 -9.90 24.08
N HIS A 10 -24.53 -9.53 24.81
CA HIS A 10 -23.31 -8.99 24.21
C HIS A 10 -22.59 -10.05 23.36
N GLU A 11 -22.47 -11.28 23.87
CA GLU A 11 -21.83 -12.40 23.18
C GLU A 11 -22.61 -12.83 21.92
N LEU A 12 -23.95 -12.85 21.96
CA LEU A 12 -24.81 -13.08 20.80
C LEU A 12 -24.69 -11.97 19.74
N ALA A 13 -24.65 -10.70 20.16
CA ALA A 13 -24.47 -9.58 19.24
C ALA A 13 -23.10 -9.61 18.55
N ILE A 14 -22.03 -9.99 19.28
CA ILE A 14 -20.70 -10.19 18.69
C ILE A 14 -20.72 -11.35 17.70
N VAL A 15 -21.32 -12.49 18.05
CA VAL A 15 -21.40 -13.64 17.14
C VAL A 15 -22.16 -13.28 15.86
N ASP A 16 -23.28 -12.56 15.96
CA ASP A 16 -24.01 -12.06 14.78
C ASP A 16 -23.19 -11.06 13.96
N GLU A 17 -22.43 -10.17 14.62
CA GLU A 17 -21.53 -9.21 13.96
C GLU A 17 -20.41 -9.93 13.19
N LEU A 18 -19.77 -10.94 13.79
CA LEU A 18 -18.72 -11.76 13.17
C LEU A 18 -19.29 -12.62 12.02
N VAL A 19 -20.47 -13.18 12.19
CA VAL A 19 -21.18 -13.94 11.13
C VAL A 19 -21.51 -13.01 9.96
N LEU A 20 -22.01 -11.80 10.22
CA LEU A 20 -22.27 -10.81 9.19
C LEU A 20 -20.98 -10.41 8.46
N GLN A 21 -19.90 -10.12 9.19
CA GLN A 21 -18.58 -9.84 8.59
C GLN A 21 -18.08 -10.96 7.68
N SER A 22 -18.33 -12.24 8.03
CA SER A 22 -17.90 -13.37 7.20
C SER A 22 -18.78 -13.58 5.96
N LYS A 23 -20.08 -13.24 6.04
CA LYS A 23 -21.04 -13.43 4.94
C LYS A 23 -20.98 -12.33 3.89
N PHE A 24 -20.73 -11.08 4.26
CA PHE A 24 -20.72 -9.97 3.30
C PHE A 24 -19.67 -10.10 2.19
N PRO A 25 -18.41 -10.47 2.48
CA PRO A 25 -17.43 -10.74 1.44
C PRO A 25 -17.83 -11.93 0.56
N GLN A 26 -18.52 -12.95 1.08
CA GLN A 26 -19.07 -14.04 0.26
C GLN A 26 -20.14 -13.53 -0.70
N ASN A 27 -21.06 -12.70 -0.23
CA ASN A 27 -22.10 -12.12 -1.08
C ASN A 27 -21.54 -11.23 -2.19
N LEU A 28 -20.38 -10.62 -1.97
CA LEU A 28 -19.66 -9.82 -2.97
C LEU A 28 -19.21 -10.65 -4.19
N GLU A 29 -19.02 -11.96 -4.04
CA GLU A 29 -18.64 -12.85 -5.15
C GLU A 29 -19.80 -13.13 -6.11
N PHE A 30 -21.04 -13.00 -5.63
CA PHE A 30 -22.26 -13.31 -6.40
C PHE A 30 -23.02 -12.07 -6.85
N ALA A 31 -22.61 -10.88 -6.42
CA ALA A 31 -23.22 -9.63 -6.84
C ALA A 31 -22.81 -9.30 -8.29
N GLU A 32 -23.71 -9.55 -9.24
CA GLU A 32 -23.55 -9.14 -10.65
C GLU A 32 -23.94 -7.67 -10.87
N ASP A 33 -24.85 -7.14 -10.03
CA ASP A 33 -25.36 -5.78 -10.10
C ASP A 33 -24.42 -4.80 -9.34
N PRO A 34 -23.86 -3.77 -10.02
CA PRO A 34 -22.99 -2.76 -9.39
C PRO A 34 -23.62 -2.02 -8.22
N ASP A 35 -24.94 -1.77 -8.24
CA ASP A 35 -25.63 -1.07 -7.16
C ASP A 35 -25.73 -1.96 -5.90
N VAL A 36 -25.95 -3.25 -6.09
CA VAL A 36 -25.93 -4.25 -5.00
C VAL A 36 -24.53 -4.37 -4.42
N GLU A 37 -23.49 -4.42 -5.28
CA GLU A 37 -22.10 -4.43 -4.86
C GLU A 37 -21.75 -3.19 -4.04
N ASN A 38 -22.15 -2.01 -4.50
CA ASN A 38 -21.94 -0.74 -3.79
C ASN A 38 -22.68 -0.70 -2.44
N PHE A 39 -23.91 -1.22 -2.37
CA PHE A 39 -24.66 -1.32 -1.12
C PHE A 39 -23.97 -2.23 -0.10
N ILE A 40 -23.48 -3.40 -0.54
CA ILE A 40 -22.71 -4.32 0.30
C ILE A 40 -21.44 -3.65 0.81
N MET A 41 -20.70 -2.98 -0.07
CA MET A 41 -19.46 -2.28 0.28
C MET A 41 -19.67 -1.13 1.27
N ASN A 42 -20.75 -0.35 1.12
CA ASN A 42 -21.11 0.70 2.08
C ASN A 42 -21.51 0.12 3.44
N THR A 43 -22.22 -1.01 3.44
CA THR A 43 -22.56 -1.74 4.68
C THR A 43 -21.30 -2.19 5.40
N LEU A 44 -20.36 -2.80 4.67
CA LEU A 44 -19.08 -3.25 5.22
C LEU A 44 -18.24 -2.08 5.74
N LYS A 45 -18.24 -0.95 5.04
CA LYS A 45 -17.63 0.31 5.51
C LYS A 45 -18.23 0.77 6.83
N PHE A 46 -19.55 0.80 6.95
CA PHE A 46 -20.21 1.19 8.20
C PHE A 46 -19.79 0.29 9.35
N LEU A 47 -19.83 -1.02 9.14
CA LEU A 47 -19.47 -2.02 10.13
C LEU A 47 -18.00 -1.90 10.58
N CYS A 48 -17.06 -1.77 9.64
CA CYS A 48 -15.64 -1.73 9.95
C CYS A 48 -15.23 -0.38 10.56
N LEU A 49 -15.63 0.73 9.93
CA LEU A 49 -15.12 2.06 10.27
C LEU A 49 -15.94 2.80 11.32
N HIS A 50 -17.25 2.56 11.40
CA HIS A 50 -18.14 3.27 12.32
C HIS A 50 -18.51 2.43 13.55
N CYS A 51 -18.79 1.13 13.37
CA CYS A 51 -19.06 0.22 14.48
C CYS A 51 -17.78 -0.32 15.16
N GLY A 52 -16.61 -0.13 14.53
CA GLY A 52 -15.33 -0.56 15.10
C GLY A 52 -15.18 -2.08 15.16
N SER A 53 -15.90 -2.80 14.32
CA SER A 53 -16.04 -4.27 14.38
C SER A 53 -14.70 -5.02 14.30
N LEU A 54 -13.74 -4.57 13.48
CA LEU A 54 -12.37 -5.13 13.47
C LEU A 54 -11.59 -4.81 14.75
N SER A 55 -11.84 -3.65 15.35
CA SER A 55 -11.24 -3.27 16.64
C SER A 55 -11.79 -4.10 17.81
N ASN A 56 -13.06 -4.49 17.72
CA ASN A 56 -13.67 -5.43 18.67
C ASN A 56 -13.08 -6.82 18.48
N ALA A 57 -13.07 -7.34 17.25
CA ALA A 57 -12.47 -8.63 16.91
C ALA A 57 -10.98 -8.70 17.31
N ARG A 58 -10.21 -7.62 17.19
CA ARG A 58 -8.81 -7.56 17.64
C ARG A 58 -8.68 -7.84 19.15
N ARG A 59 -9.61 -7.33 19.95
CA ARG A 59 -9.58 -7.42 21.42
C ARG A 59 -10.08 -8.76 21.91
N GLU A 60 -11.16 -9.26 21.31
CA GLU A 60 -11.93 -10.39 21.84
C GLU A 60 -11.67 -11.69 21.09
N HIS A 61 -11.33 -11.61 19.79
CA HIS A 61 -11.26 -12.76 18.89
C HIS A 61 -10.09 -12.67 17.89
N ARG A 62 -8.86 -12.50 18.39
CA ARG A 62 -7.67 -12.28 17.54
C ARG A 62 -7.49 -13.33 16.42
N GLY A 63 -7.73 -14.61 16.71
CA GLY A 63 -7.62 -15.67 15.69
C GLY A 63 -8.63 -15.52 14.57
N PHE A 64 -9.87 -15.13 14.89
CA PHE A 64 -10.89 -14.82 13.90
C PHE A 64 -10.51 -13.60 13.05
N LEU A 65 -9.99 -12.53 13.68
CA LEU A 65 -9.51 -11.35 12.95
C LEU A 65 -8.41 -11.70 11.94
N ILE A 66 -7.47 -12.56 12.30
CA ILE A 66 -6.42 -13.01 11.38
C ILE A 66 -7.05 -13.77 10.21
N TRP A 67 -7.89 -14.77 10.51
CA TRP A 67 -8.54 -15.60 9.50
C TRP A 67 -9.39 -14.78 8.53
N ILE A 68 -10.21 -13.86 9.04
CA ILE A 68 -11.10 -13.05 8.20
C ILE A 68 -10.31 -12.09 7.31
N GLN A 69 -9.20 -11.53 7.79
CA GLN A 69 -8.33 -10.69 6.99
C GLN A 69 -7.65 -11.48 5.86
N GLU A 70 -7.02 -12.61 6.20
CA GLU A 70 -6.26 -13.42 5.24
C GLU A 70 -7.13 -14.15 4.21
N SER A 71 -8.30 -14.65 4.63
CA SER A 71 -9.11 -15.55 3.81
C SER A 71 -10.27 -14.86 3.11
N MET A 72 -10.73 -13.71 3.63
CA MET A 72 -11.95 -13.06 3.14
C MET A 72 -11.73 -11.60 2.79
N MET A 73 -11.50 -10.74 3.77
CA MET A 73 -11.52 -9.29 3.55
C MET A 73 -10.45 -8.85 2.56
N VAL A 74 -9.17 -9.13 2.83
CA VAL A 74 -8.11 -8.58 1.98
C VAL A 74 -8.15 -9.13 0.55
N PRO A 75 -8.26 -10.46 0.31
CA PRO A 75 -8.34 -10.98 -1.06
C PRO A 75 -9.57 -10.49 -1.83
N LYS A 76 -10.73 -10.41 -1.16
CA LYS A 76 -11.98 -10.03 -1.83
C LYS A 76 -12.05 -8.55 -2.09
N LEU A 77 -11.58 -7.70 -1.17
CA LEU A 77 -11.48 -6.26 -1.42
C LEU A 77 -10.45 -5.96 -2.52
N TRP A 78 -9.30 -6.65 -2.55
CA TRP A 78 -8.31 -6.53 -3.61
C TRP A 78 -8.90 -6.86 -4.99
N ALA A 79 -9.70 -7.93 -5.08
CA ALA A 79 -10.38 -8.32 -6.32
C ALA A 79 -11.39 -7.27 -6.84
N ARG A 80 -11.79 -6.31 -6.00
CA ARG A 80 -12.84 -5.32 -6.29
C ARG A 80 -12.30 -3.93 -6.63
N LEU A 81 -10.97 -3.77 -6.62
CA LEU A 81 -10.29 -2.56 -7.09
C LEU A 81 -10.36 -2.46 -8.62
N ARG A 82 -11.55 -2.18 -9.15
CA ARG A 82 -11.78 -2.13 -10.59
C ARG A 82 -11.90 -0.68 -11.08
N PRO A 83 -11.21 -0.27 -12.16
CA PRO A 83 -11.28 1.11 -12.67
C PRO A 83 -12.63 1.51 -13.28
N ASP A 84 -13.43 0.55 -13.74
CA ASP A 84 -14.75 0.72 -14.36
C ASP A 84 -15.84 1.16 -13.37
N PHE A 85 -15.64 0.90 -12.07
CA PHE A 85 -16.60 1.30 -11.03
C PHE A 85 -15.91 1.98 -9.85
N VAL A 86 -15.64 3.27 -10.04
CA VAL A 86 -14.83 4.11 -9.12
C VAL A 86 -15.37 4.09 -7.69
N GLN A 87 -16.70 4.10 -7.49
CA GLN A 87 -17.30 4.13 -6.15
C GLN A 87 -16.94 2.88 -5.32
N VAL A 88 -17.00 1.69 -5.93
CA VAL A 88 -16.56 0.45 -5.26
C VAL A 88 -15.05 0.43 -5.09
N GLY A 89 -14.28 0.91 -6.08
CA GLY A 89 -12.82 1.04 -5.97
C GLY A 89 -12.38 1.95 -4.81
N GLU A 90 -13.08 3.06 -4.59
CA GLU A 90 -12.87 3.98 -3.45
C GLU A 90 -13.16 3.30 -2.12
N LEU A 91 -14.32 2.64 -2.00
CA LEU A 91 -14.70 1.91 -0.78
C LEU A 91 -13.73 0.76 -0.49
N ALA A 92 -13.35 -0.01 -1.51
CA ALA A 92 -12.39 -1.10 -1.38
C ALA A 92 -11.02 -0.59 -0.92
N SER A 93 -10.54 0.53 -1.49
CA SER A 93 -9.27 1.14 -1.09
C SER A 93 -9.30 1.59 0.37
N LEU A 94 -10.36 2.25 0.82
CA LEU A 94 -10.52 2.68 2.21
C LEU A 94 -10.56 1.49 3.18
N LEU A 95 -11.32 0.45 2.84
CA LEU A 95 -11.43 -0.76 3.65
C LEU A 95 -10.10 -1.55 3.69
N LEU A 96 -9.36 -1.60 2.58
CA LEU A 96 -8.04 -2.22 2.55
C LEU A 96 -7.04 -1.49 3.43
N LEU A 97 -7.00 -0.15 3.37
CA LEU A 97 -6.16 0.66 4.28
C LEU A 97 -6.50 0.39 5.74
N HIS A 98 -7.80 0.25 6.05
CA HIS A 98 -8.23 -0.11 7.38
C HIS A 98 -7.75 -1.51 7.77
N CYS A 99 -7.92 -2.53 6.92
CA CYS A 99 -7.44 -3.90 7.17
C CYS A 99 -5.92 -3.91 7.42
N ILE A 100 -5.13 -3.25 6.57
CA ILE A 100 -3.66 -3.16 6.70
C ILE A 100 -3.24 -2.59 8.07
N SER A 101 -4.06 -1.76 8.72
CA SER A 101 -3.75 -1.22 10.05
C SER A 101 -3.91 -2.23 11.20
N PHE A 102 -4.46 -3.42 10.93
CA PHE A 102 -4.63 -4.51 11.90
C PHE A 102 -3.58 -5.61 11.69
N PRO A 103 -3.27 -6.39 12.75
CA PRO A 103 -2.34 -7.52 12.63
C PRO A 103 -2.74 -8.49 11.52
N SER A 104 -1.75 -8.97 10.76
CA SER A 104 -1.88 -9.87 9.61
C SER A 104 -2.55 -9.27 8.38
N GLY A 105 -3.08 -8.04 8.44
CA GLY A 105 -3.68 -7.36 7.30
C GLY A 105 -2.65 -6.91 6.27
N GLU A 106 -1.53 -6.38 6.74
CA GLU A 106 -0.38 -5.99 5.94
C GLU A 106 0.24 -7.19 5.22
N GLU A 107 0.37 -8.32 5.91
CA GLU A 107 0.95 -9.54 5.33
C GLU A 107 -0.01 -10.16 4.31
N ALA A 108 -1.30 -10.23 4.63
CA ALA A 108 -2.34 -10.65 3.69
C ALA A 108 -2.33 -9.78 2.43
N PHE A 109 -2.22 -8.47 2.61
CA PHE A 109 -2.22 -7.50 1.50
C PHE A 109 -0.98 -7.68 0.63
N TRP A 110 0.20 -7.74 1.24
CA TRP A 110 1.44 -8.01 0.52
C TRP A 110 1.36 -9.33 -0.25
N ARG A 111 0.83 -10.39 0.36
CA ARG A 111 0.72 -11.72 -0.25
C ARG A 111 -0.17 -11.69 -1.50
N VAL A 112 -1.33 -11.03 -1.47
CA VAL A 112 -2.21 -10.95 -2.64
C VAL A 112 -1.65 -10.04 -3.73
N VAL A 113 -1.03 -8.92 -3.36
CA VAL A 113 -0.37 -8.01 -4.30
C VAL A 113 0.79 -8.72 -5.00
N HIS A 114 1.71 -9.29 -4.23
CA HIS A 114 2.88 -9.97 -4.76
C HIS A 114 2.48 -11.15 -5.66
N ARG A 115 1.53 -11.98 -5.21
CA ARG A 115 1.02 -13.11 -6.00
C ARG A 115 0.51 -12.65 -7.38
N ASP A 116 -0.30 -11.60 -7.43
CA ASP A 116 -0.92 -11.18 -8.69
C ASP A 116 0.07 -10.45 -9.61
N PHE A 117 0.97 -9.62 -9.06
CA PHE A 117 2.01 -8.94 -9.84
C PHE A 117 3.16 -9.86 -10.27
N ALA A 118 3.44 -10.93 -9.55
CA ALA A 118 4.44 -11.95 -9.93
C ALA A 118 3.82 -13.12 -10.71
N CYS A 119 2.52 -13.06 -11.03
CA CYS A 119 1.83 -14.14 -11.72
C CYS A 119 2.44 -14.39 -13.10
N ALA A 120 2.59 -15.66 -13.48
CA ALA A 120 3.06 -16.04 -14.81
C ALA A 120 2.09 -15.57 -15.92
N ASP A 121 0.78 -15.58 -15.64
CA ASP A 121 -0.23 -15.04 -16.55
C ASP A 121 -0.17 -13.51 -16.58
N TRP A 122 0.15 -12.98 -17.75
CA TRP A 122 0.25 -11.55 -17.97
C TRP A 122 -1.11 -10.85 -17.81
N LYS A 123 -2.24 -11.54 -17.99
CA LYS A 123 -3.57 -10.94 -17.79
C LYS A 123 -3.82 -10.61 -16.32
N THR A 124 -3.38 -11.47 -15.41
CA THR A 124 -3.42 -11.19 -13.97
C THR A 124 -2.55 -9.97 -13.62
N ARG A 125 -1.34 -9.88 -14.19
CA ARG A 125 -0.47 -8.71 -14.00
C ARG A 125 -1.08 -7.44 -14.58
N PHE A 126 -1.67 -7.53 -15.78
CA PHE A 126 -2.39 -6.43 -16.42
C PHE A 126 -3.53 -5.91 -15.54
N ASP A 127 -4.35 -6.81 -15.00
CA ASP A 127 -5.43 -6.45 -14.06
C ASP A 127 -4.88 -5.77 -12.80
N SER A 128 -3.80 -6.31 -12.24
CA SER A 128 -3.12 -5.77 -11.04
C SER A 128 -2.63 -4.34 -11.20
N VAL A 129 -2.13 -3.98 -12.39
CA VAL A 129 -1.79 -2.59 -12.72
C VAL A 129 -3.01 -1.67 -12.60
N GLY A 130 -4.19 -2.13 -13.00
CA GLY A 130 -5.45 -1.39 -12.84
C GLY A 130 -5.83 -1.18 -11.36
N LYS A 131 -5.66 -2.24 -10.55
CA LYS A 131 -5.93 -2.18 -9.10
C LYS A 131 -5.00 -1.19 -8.38
N ALA A 132 -3.70 -1.23 -8.70
CA ALA A 132 -2.73 -0.28 -8.16
C ALA A 132 -3.03 1.17 -8.59
N TYR A 133 -3.45 1.37 -9.84
CA TYR A 133 -3.91 2.67 -10.31
C TYR A 133 -5.09 3.20 -9.50
N VAL A 134 -6.12 2.37 -9.25
CA VAL A 134 -7.27 2.77 -8.42
C VAL A 134 -6.79 3.23 -7.04
N MET A 135 -5.95 2.45 -6.36
CA MET A 135 -5.42 2.83 -5.06
C MET A 135 -4.61 4.13 -5.11
N ALA A 136 -3.71 4.29 -6.08
CA ALA A 136 -2.92 5.50 -6.26
C ALA A 136 -3.79 6.74 -6.60
N HIS A 137 -4.91 6.53 -7.29
CA HIS A 137 -5.85 7.58 -7.69
C HIS A 137 -6.69 8.07 -6.51
N VAL A 138 -7.16 7.17 -5.65
CA VAL A 138 -8.17 7.49 -4.62
C VAL A 138 -7.59 7.79 -3.23
N ILE A 139 -6.42 7.23 -2.90
CA ILE A 139 -5.86 7.32 -1.54
C ILE A 139 -5.29 8.72 -1.30
N LYS A 140 -5.74 9.34 -0.19
CA LYS A 140 -5.29 10.66 0.27
C LYS A 140 -4.20 10.52 1.33
N LEU A 141 -3.34 11.54 1.47
CA LEU A 141 -2.18 11.53 2.39
C LEU A 141 -2.54 11.45 3.86
N ALA A 142 -3.66 12.06 4.27
CA ALA A 142 -4.08 12.11 5.67
C ALA A 142 -4.14 10.74 6.38
N PRO A 143 -4.81 9.70 5.86
CA PRO A 143 -4.85 8.36 6.49
C PRO A 143 -3.51 7.61 6.48
N VAL A 144 -2.57 7.98 5.60
CA VAL A 144 -1.28 7.28 5.43
C VAL A 144 -0.20 7.89 6.33
N LYS A 145 -0.19 9.23 6.49
CA LYS A 145 0.92 10.00 7.10
C LYS A 145 1.36 9.49 8.48
N GLY A 146 0.42 9.01 9.30
CA GLY A 146 0.68 8.58 10.68
C GLY A 146 0.90 7.07 10.87
N ASN A 147 0.75 6.24 9.84
CA ASN A 147 0.77 4.79 9.98
C ASN A 147 1.90 4.14 9.16
N LYS A 148 2.96 3.71 9.85
CA LYS A 148 4.14 3.09 9.22
C LYS A 148 3.85 1.77 8.53
N VAL A 149 2.96 0.95 9.11
CA VAL A 149 2.55 -0.33 8.50
C VAL A 149 1.88 -0.08 7.15
N VAL A 150 0.96 0.90 7.10
CA VAL A 150 0.31 1.31 5.85
C VAL A 150 1.31 1.89 4.86
N GLN A 151 2.26 2.72 5.30
CA GLN A 151 3.32 3.26 4.45
C GLN A 151 4.15 2.16 3.79
N THR A 152 4.57 1.15 4.54
CA THR A 152 5.33 0.00 4.03
C THR A 152 4.49 -0.83 3.06
N ALA A 153 3.23 -1.14 3.38
CA ALA A 153 2.35 -1.91 2.51
C ALA A 153 2.09 -1.19 1.18
N LEU A 154 1.83 0.13 1.21
CA LEU A 154 1.64 0.92 0.00
C LEU A 154 2.93 1.09 -0.79
N SER A 155 4.09 1.22 -0.12
CA SER A 155 5.39 1.23 -0.78
C SER A 155 5.60 -0.04 -1.62
N ALA A 156 5.27 -1.22 -1.06
CA ALA A 156 5.35 -2.49 -1.80
C ALA A 156 4.41 -2.52 -3.02
N LEU A 157 3.15 -2.06 -2.87
CA LEU A 157 2.21 -1.95 -3.98
C LEU A 157 2.74 -1.03 -5.08
N PHE A 158 3.19 0.16 -4.72
CA PHE A 158 3.68 1.15 -5.70
C PHE A 158 4.97 0.71 -6.35
N TYR A 159 5.83 -0.03 -5.64
CA TYR A 159 7.01 -0.65 -6.24
C TYR A 159 6.62 -1.65 -7.35
N HIS A 160 5.64 -2.52 -7.09
CA HIS A 160 5.10 -3.43 -8.11
C HIS A 160 4.47 -2.68 -9.29
N PHE A 161 3.73 -1.61 -9.02
CA PHE A 161 3.17 -0.76 -10.08
C PHE A 161 4.26 -0.13 -10.94
N VAL A 162 5.30 0.44 -10.33
CA VAL A 162 6.40 1.10 -11.04
C VAL A 162 7.24 0.11 -11.86
N THR A 163 7.54 -1.06 -11.30
CA THR A 163 8.29 -2.10 -12.02
C THR A 163 7.51 -2.65 -13.21
N SER A 164 6.17 -2.64 -13.14
CA SER A 164 5.30 -3.04 -14.26
C SER A 164 5.45 -2.16 -15.50
N LEU A 165 6.03 -0.95 -15.40
CA LEU A 165 6.35 -0.12 -16.59
C LEU A 165 7.39 -0.78 -17.51
N HIS A 166 8.13 -1.76 -17.00
CA HIS A 166 9.11 -2.55 -17.73
C HIS A 166 8.73 -4.04 -17.73
N ASP A 167 7.42 -4.36 -17.66
CA ASP A 167 6.94 -5.74 -17.75
C ASP A 167 7.39 -6.40 -19.07
N PRO A 168 7.79 -7.69 -19.06
CA PRO A 168 8.18 -8.42 -20.27
C PRO A 168 7.05 -8.50 -21.30
N ASN A 169 5.79 -8.41 -20.88
CA ASN A 169 4.67 -8.28 -21.79
C ASN A 169 4.41 -6.80 -22.12
N PRO A 170 4.48 -6.39 -23.41
CA PRO A 170 4.35 -4.98 -23.79
C PRO A 170 2.97 -4.39 -23.48
N THR A 171 1.91 -5.21 -23.45
CA THR A 171 0.55 -4.76 -23.12
C THR A 171 0.42 -4.39 -21.64
N VAL A 172 1.10 -5.12 -20.75
CA VAL A 172 1.17 -4.79 -19.32
C VAL A 172 1.98 -3.51 -19.11
N ALA A 173 3.16 -3.42 -19.74
CA ALA A 173 4.01 -2.23 -19.68
C ALA A 173 3.29 -0.97 -20.17
N GLN A 174 2.63 -1.07 -21.33
CA GLN A 174 1.85 0.04 -21.88
C GLN A 174 0.69 0.44 -20.96
N ARG A 175 -0.03 -0.51 -20.36
CA ARG A 175 -1.08 -0.20 -19.37
C ARG A 175 -0.51 0.55 -18.18
N ALA A 176 0.64 0.12 -17.65
CA ALA A 176 1.26 0.77 -16.50
C ALA A 176 1.68 2.21 -16.81
N ILE A 177 2.27 2.45 -17.98
CA ILE A 177 2.64 3.80 -18.44
C ILE A 177 1.41 4.68 -18.60
N ILE A 178 0.35 4.19 -19.24
CA ILE A 178 -0.91 4.94 -19.42
C ILE A 178 -1.55 5.24 -18.07
N ALA A 179 -1.64 4.25 -17.20
CA ALA A 179 -2.22 4.39 -15.86
C ALA A 179 -1.46 5.42 -15.03
N LEU A 180 -0.11 5.37 -15.05
CA LEU A 180 0.74 6.33 -14.36
C LEU A 180 0.46 7.76 -14.85
N ARG A 181 0.38 7.95 -16.17
CA ARG A 181 0.10 9.26 -16.80
C ARG A 181 -1.35 9.72 -16.64
N ALA A 182 -2.27 8.81 -16.31
CA ALA A 182 -3.67 9.11 -16.05
C ALA A 182 -3.95 9.48 -14.59
N LEU A 183 -2.97 9.33 -13.69
CA LEU A 183 -3.15 9.71 -12.29
C LEU A 183 -3.54 11.19 -12.16
N PRO A 184 -4.34 11.55 -11.15
CA PRO A 184 -4.83 12.91 -10.98
C PRO A 184 -3.69 13.91 -10.97
N THR A 185 -3.68 14.77 -11.98
CA THR A 185 -2.86 15.97 -11.99
C THR A 185 -3.63 17.08 -11.30
N GLN A 186 -3.05 17.72 -10.28
CA GLN A 186 -3.46 19.08 -9.98
C GLN A 186 -2.96 19.96 -11.11
N THR A 187 -3.86 20.49 -11.92
CA THR A 187 -3.52 21.66 -12.72
C THR A 187 -3.24 22.78 -11.73
N LEU A 188 -1.97 23.13 -11.53
CA LEU A 188 -1.66 24.43 -10.99
C LEU A 188 -2.23 25.43 -12.00
N LYS A 189 -3.41 25.98 -11.71
CA LYS A 189 -3.76 27.28 -12.28
C LYS A 189 -2.72 28.24 -11.71
N VAL A 190 -1.59 28.38 -12.39
CA VAL A 190 -0.69 29.48 -12.15
C VAL A 190 -1.41 30.71 -12.70
N GLU A 191 -2.36 31.22 -11.94
CA GLU A 191 -2.75 32.63 -11.98
C GLU A 191 -1.59 33.45 -11.38
N LYS A 192 -0.44 33.38 -12.04
CA LYS A 192 0.55 34.44 -11.99
C LYS A 192 0.90 34.73 -13.43
N LEU A 193 0.17 35.71 -13.98
CA LEU A 193 0.51 36.43 -15.19
C LEU A 193 2.03 36.58 -15.26
N VAL A 194 2.66 36.02 -16.28
CA VAL A 194 3.92 36.55 -16.78
C VAL A 194 3.52 37.68 -17.73
N PRO A 195 3.80 38.97 -17.44
CA PRO A 195 3.11 40.08 -18.10
C PRO A 195 3.45 40.34 -19.58
N PHE A 196 4.13 39.47 -20.32
CA PHE A 196 4.75 39.91 -21.57
C PHE A 196 4.65 39.04 -22.82
N LEU A 197 4.05 37.84 -22.81
CA LEU A 197 3.95 37.09 -24.09
C LEU A 197 2.68 36.26 -24.34
N GLY A 198 1.66 36.30 -23.48
CA GLY A 198 0.31 35.80 -23.81
C GLY A 198 0.18 34.32 -24.19
N VAL A 199 1.18 33.47 -23.92
CA VAL A 199 1.08 32.02 -24.11
C VAL A 199 0.81 31.38 -22.75
N ALA A 200 -0.41 30.91 -22.52
CA ALA A 200 -0.75 30.10 -21.37
C ALA A 200 -0.11 28.71 -21.54
N VAL A 201 1.01 28.45 -20.86
CA VAL A 201 1.57 27.10 -20.75
C VAL A 201 0.81 26.40 -19.62
N ASN A 202 -0.04 25.44 -19.97
CA ASN A 202 -0.67 24.56 -18.98
C ASN A 202 0.40 23.61 -18.42
N VAL A 203 0.90 23.88 -17.22
CA VAL A 203 1.74 22.93 -16.47
C VAL A 203 0.81 21.96 -15.75
N ARG A 204 0.74 20.71 -16.21
CA ARG A 204 0.08 19.64 -15.47
C ARG A 204 1.03 19.21 -14.36
N SER A 205 0.62 19.34 -13.09
CA SER A 205 1.40 18.76 -12.00
C SER A 205 0.73 17.51 -11.44
N TYR A 206 1.42 16.38 -11.40
CA TYR A 206 0.93 15.09 -10.89
C TYR A 206 0.95 15.02 -9.34
N ALA A 207 0.97 16.18 -8.69
CA ALA A 207 1.38 16.39 -7.31
C ALA A 207 0.79 15.38 -6.33
N CYS A 208 -0.53 15.23 -6.19
CA CYS A 208 -1.07 14.45 -5.06
C CYS A 208 -0.76 12.95 -5.10
N SER A 209 -1.00 12.27 -6.23
CA SER A 209 -0.79 10.82 -6.31
C SER A 209 0.70 10.47 -6.37
N LEU A 210 1.52 11.24 -7.10
CA LEU A 210 2.96 11.01 -7.07
C LEU A 210 3.57 11.34 -5.70
N GLN A 211 3.16 12.43 -5.04
CA GLN A 211 3.61 12.76 -3.69
C GLN A 211 3.28 11.64 -2.71
N MET A 212 2.10 11.01 -2.82
CA MET A 212 1.76 9.84 -2.00
C MET A 212 2.73 8.69 -2.23
N MET A 213 3.00 8.34 -3.49
CA MET A 213 3.89 7.24 -3.82
C MET A 213 5.32 7.52 -3.34
N CYS A 214 5.85 8.72 -3.62
CA CYS A 214 7.14 9.16 -3.12
C CYS A 214 7.18 9.13 -1.59
N PHE A 215 6.15 9.64 -0.90
CA PHE A 215 6.09 9.60 0.56
C PHE A 215 6.20 8.18 1.14
N CYS A 216 5.52 7.20 0.52
CA CYS A 216 5.62 5.80 0.94
C CYS A 216 7.01 5.22 0.66
N PHE A 217 7.59 5.54 -0.51
CA PHE A 217 8.95 5.15 -0.87
C PHE A 217 10.00 5.72 0.08
N GLU A 218 9.93 7.01 0.40
CA GLU A 218 10.83 7.67 1.34
C GLU A 218 10.72 7.04 2.73
N SER A 219 9.50 6.79 3.21
CA SER A 219 9.31 6.07 4.46
C SER A 219 9.94 4.69 4.45
N GLN A 220 9.82 3.94 3.34
CA GLN A 220 10.42 2.61 3.24
C GLN A 220 11.94 2.68 3.15
N PHE A 221 12.48 3.68 2.44
CA PHE A 221 13.92 3.96 2.38
C PHE A 221 14.52 4.20 3.77
N ASP A 222 13.81 4.94 4.63
CA ASP A 222 14.22 5.17 6.02
C ASP A 222 14.18 3.90 6.87
N SER A 223 13.15 3.10 6.66
CA SER A 223 12.81 2.00 7.56
C SER A 223 13.55 0.70 7.23
N CYS A 224 13.96 0.52 5.97
CA CYS A 224 14.57 -0.72 5.49
C CYS A 224 15.78 -0.44 4.60
N ILE A 225 16.98 -0.64 5.14
CA ILE A 225 18.26 -0.44 4.43
C ILE A 225 18.33 -1.31 3.16
N LEU A 226 17.86 -2.57 3.25
CA LEU A 226 17.88 -3.52 2.14
C LEU A 226 17.04 -3.07 0.93
N ASP A 227 15.99 -2.29 1.17
CA ASP A 227 15.10 -1.82 0.12
C ASP A 227 15.59 -0.53 -0.56
N ARG A 228 16.61 0.15 -0.02
CA ARG A 228 17.07 1.44 -0.56
C ARG A 228 17.44 1.38 -2.06
N PRO A 229 18.19 0.39 -2.56
CA PRO A 229 18.54 0.33 -3.97
C PRO A 229 17.30 0.17 -4.88
N ILE A 230 16.33 -0.65 -4.46
CA ILE A 230 15.12 -0.88 -5.24
C ILE A 230 14.20 0.34 -5.24
N ILE A 231 14.13 1.07 -4.12
CA ILE A 231 13.38 2.32 -3.99
C ILE A 231 14.00 3.41 -4.88
N ILE A 232 15.32 3.60 -4.83
CA ILE A 232 16.01 4.58 -5.69
C ILE A 232 15.79 4.25 -7.17
N ASN A 233 15.87 2.98 -7.56
CA ASN A 233 15.59 2.59 -8.93
C ASN A 233 14.12 2.85 -9.33
N ALA A 234 13.15 2.58 -8.43
CA ALA A 234 11.74 2.88 -8.69
C ALA A 234 11.51 4.38 -8.91
N ILE A 235 12.09 5.24 -8.06
CA ILE A 235 11.96 6.69 -8.23
C ILE A 235 12.65 7.16 -9.52
N ARG A 236 13.83 6.63 -9.84
CA ARG A 236 14.50 6.90 -11.13
C ARG A 236 13.60 6.56 -12.31
N VAL A 237 12.95 5.39 -12.29
CA VAL A 237 12.00 4.98 -13.33
C VAL A 237 10.86 5.99 -13.43
N LEU A 238 10.26 6.40 -12.32
CA LEU A 238 9.20 7.41 -12.32
C LEU A 238 9.67 8.75 -12.91
N THR A 239 10.85 9.24 -12.53
CA THR A 239 11.44 10.49 -13.07
C THR A 239 11.63 10.42 -14.58
N THR A 240 12.04 9.27 -15.12
CA THR A 240 12.17 9.12 -16.59
C THR A 240 10.83 9.16 -17.33
N GLN A 241 9.74 8.79 -16.65
CA GLN A 241 8.40 8.69 -17.26
C GLN A 241 7.60 9.98 -17.11
N ILE A 242 7.96 10.80 -16.12
CA ILE A 242 7.34 12.09 -15.81
C ILE A 242 8.46 13.11 -15.51
N PRO A 243 9.19 13.57 -16.54
CA PRO A 243 10.37 14.42 -16.37
C PRO A 243 10.05 15.84 -15.84
N ASP A 244 8.80 16.28 -16.00
CA ASP A 244 8.34 17.60 -15.54
C ASP A 244 8.11 17.67 -14.03
N GLU A 245 8.20 16.54 -13.32
CA GLU A 245 7.99 16.45 -11.88
C GLU A 245 9.31 16.22 -11.13
N THR A 246 9.59 17.08 -10.16
CA THR A 246 10.72 16.91 -9.23
C THR A 246 10.36 15.87 -8.18
N MET A 247 10.77 14.62 -8.39
CA MET A 247 10.42 13.50 -7.50
C MET A 247 11.42 13.29 -6.36
N LEU A 248 12.73 13.40 -6.65
CA LEU A 248 13.80 13.42 -5.65
C LEU A 248 14.39 14.82 -5.57
N THR A 249 14.42 15.39 -4.38
CA THR A 249 15.07 16.68 -4.11
C THR A 249 16.45 16.45 -3.53
N PHE A 250 17.33 17.44 -3.66
CA PHE A 250 18.61 17.43 -2.94
C PHE A 250 18.39 17.34 -1.41
N ASP A 251 17.31 17.96 -0.91
CA ASP A 251 16.91 17.90 0.50
C ASP A 251 16.66 16.47 0.98
N PHE A 252 16.06 15.59 0.14
CA PHE A 252 15.87 14.18 0.48
C PHE A 252 17.20 13.51 0.86
N PHE A 253 18.26 13.73 0.07
CA PHE A 253 19.58 13.15 0.30
C PHE A 253 20.30 13.80 1.47
N ILE A 254 20.27 15.13 1.58
CA ILE A 254 20.94 15.85 2.67
C ILE A 254 20.35 15.49 4.03
N GLN A 255 19.02 15.42 4.15
CA GLN A 255 18.35 15.06 5.41
C GLN A 255 18.72 13.65 5.90
N ARG A 256 19.22 12.79 5.00
CA ARG A 256 19.59 11.40 5.30
C ARG A 256 21.09 11.17 5.30
N PHE A 257 21.89 12.16 4.92
CA PHE A 257 23.33 12.01 4.76
C PHE A 257 24.01 11.58 6.06
N GLU A 258 23.71 12.26 7.18
CA GLU A 258 24.31 11.93 8.48
C GLU A 258 23.95 10.51 8.92
N THR A 259 22.68 10.12 8.80
CA THR A 259 22.21 8.75 9.10
C THR A 259 22.94 7.71 8.25
N LEU A 260 23.06 7.94 6.94
CA LEU A 260 23.76 7.04 6.02
C LEU A 260 25.25 6.90 6.35
N VAL A 261 25.90 8.00 6.74
CA VAL A 261 27.30 8.00 7.18
C VAL A 261 27.47 7.20 8.48
N LEU A 262 26.60 7.42 9.46
CA LEU A 262 26.62 6.70 10.74
C LEU A 262 26.41 5.19 10.54
N GLU A 263 25.43 4.79 9.73
CA GLU A 263 25.16 3.39 9.40
C GLU A 263 26.35 2.72 8.72
N SER A 264 27.01 3.41 7.77
CA SER A 264 28.22 2.92 7.09
C SER A 264 29.37 2.68 8.08
N GLN A 265 29.59 3.60 9.01
CA GLN A 265 30.61 3.45 10.06
C GLN A 265 30.32 2.26 10.98
N LEU A 266 29.06 2.06 11.38
CA LEU A 266 28.65 0.92 12.21
C LEU A 266 28.82 -0.41 11.47
N CYS A 267 28.50 -0.46 10.18
CA CYS A 267 28.69 -1.66 9.36
C CYS A 267 30.18 -2.06 9.29
N ASN A 268 31.07 -1.10 9.05
CA ASN A 268 32.51 -1.35 9.01
C ASN A 268 33.06 -1.85 10.36
N GLN A 269 32.58 -1.32 11.48
CA GLN A 269 32.96 -1.79 12.82
C GLN A 269 32.44 -3.21 13.10
N SER A 270 31.24 -3.54 12.63
CA SER A 270 30.69 -4.89 12.76
C SER A 270 31.49 -5.93 11.95
N GLU A 271 32.00 -5.57 10.77
CA GLU A 271 32.89 -6.43 9.99
C GLU A 271 34.25 -6.62 10.67
N GLU A 272 34.83 -5.58 11.27
CA GLU A 272 36.08 -5.68 12.04
C GLU A 272 35.96 -6.63 13.24
N THR A 273 34.83 -6.61 13.96
CA THR A 273 34.60 -7.51 15.11
C THR A 273 34.43 -8.98 14.71
N VAL A 274 33.82 -9.26 13.55
CA VAL A 274 33.73 -10.63 12.99
C VAL A 274 35.11 -11.15 12.57
N PHE A 275 35.97 -10.30 12.00
CA PHE A 275 37.36 -10.67 11.67
C PHE A 275 38.23 -10.93 12.91
N VAL A 276 37.94 -10.30 14.04
CA VAL A 276 38.65 -10.57 15.31
C VAL A 276 38.20 -11.92 15.92
N GLN A 277 36.92 -12.29 15.83
CA GLN A 277 36.45 -13.60 16.29
C GLN A 277 36.86 -14.77 15.38
N GLY A 278 36.97 -14.55 14.07
CA GLY A 278 37.47 -15.55 13.11
C GLY A 278 38.97 -15.86 13.21
N LYS A 279 39.75 -15.03 13.92
CA LYS A 279 41.19 -15.25 14.16
C LYS A 279 41.50 -16.01 15.46
N CYS A 280 40.51 -16.34 16.29
CA CYS A 280 40.71 -17.04 17.57
C CYS A 280 40.46 -18.57 17.51
N THR A 281 40.82 -19.24 16.40
CA THR A 281 40.78 -20.72 16.31
C THR A 281 42.01 -21.37 15.68
N GLN A 282 43.12 -20.65 15.54
CA GLN A 282 44.42 -21.27 15.27
C GLN A 282 45.46 -20.71 16.23
N VAL A 283 45.73 -21.45 17.32
CA VAL A 283 47.06 -21.78 17.86
C VAL A 283 46.85 -22.54 19.19
N ARG A 284 46.89 -23.87 19.13
CA ARG A 284 47.69 -24.76 20.01
C ARG A 284 47.33 -26.23 19.75
N ALA A 285 48.08 -26.86 18.87
CA ALA A 285 48.49 -28.25 19.02
C ALA A 285 49.92 -28.24 19.60
N SER A 286 50.22 -29.21 20.47
CA SER A 286 51.52 -29.63 21.06
C SER A 286 51.71 -29.42 22.58
N MET A 287 51.17 -30.35 23.38
CA MET A 287 51.91 -31.43 24.09
C MET A 287 50.90 -32.41 24.69
#